data_AF-A0A1H7XNT7-F1
#
_entry.id   AF-A0A1H7XNT7-F1
#
_cell.length_a   1.000
_cell.length_b   1.000
_cell.length_c   1.000
_cell.angle_alpha   90.00
_cell.angle_beta   90.00
_cell.angle_gamma   90.00
#
_symmetry.space_group_name_H-M   'P 1'
#
loop_
_entity.id
_entity.type
_entity.pdbx_description
1 polymer ?
#
loop_
_entity_poly.entity_id
_entity_poly.type
_entity_poly.pdbx_seq_one_letter_code
_entity_poly.pdbx_strand_id
1 'polypeptide(L)'
;MATNFIEETKRAIADAEEQAGQKLTIKEWSFAWCYNFSYCKDNHVYGTGLPDFNRLPNDVIYYDSGYGVNFWDLEHTFIVFDDGTWLSRREYDGAEWWEYNKPPSVADFKGEKK
;
A
#
# COMPACT_ATOMS: atom_id res chain seq x y z
N MET A 1 2.79 17.01 6.60
CA MET A 1 4.26 16.87 6.37
C MET A 1 4.39 16.31 4.97
N ALA A 2 5.25 16.85 4.10
CA ALA A 2 5.33 16.33 2.73
C ALA A 2 5.80 14.87 2.73
N THR A 3 4.93 13.97 2.28
CA THR A 3 5.21 12.53 2.17
C THR A 3 5.63 12.20 0.74
N ASN A 4 6.56 11.27 0.58
CA ASN A 4 6.95 10.72 -0.71
C ASN A 4 6.45 9.28 -0.81
N PHE A 5 5.47 9.04 -1.68
CA PHE A 5 4.82 7.74 -1.83
C PHE A 5 5.82 6.61 -2.19
N ILE A 6 6.82 6.91 -3.03
CA ILE A 6 7.80 5.91 -3.48
C ILE A 6 8.66 5.45 -2.31
N GLU A 7 9.23 6.38 -1.55
CA GLU A 7 10.08 6.07 -0.41
C GLU A 7 9.28 5.42 0.73
N GLU A 8 8.04 5.85 0.92
CA GLU A 8 7.09 5.23 1.85
C GLU A 8 6.79 3.77 1.46
N THR A 9 6.53 3.51 0.17
CA THR A 9 6.25 2.18 -0.35
C THR A 9 7.46 1.25 -0.20
N LYS A 10 8.67 1.73 -0.53
CA LYS A 10 9.91 0.97 -0.34
C LYS A 10 10.12 0.60 1.13
N ARG A 11 9.87 1.54 2.04
CA ARG A 11 9.94 1.30 3.49
C ARG A 11 8.90 0.27 3.93
N ALA A 12 7.66 0.40 3.48
CA ALA A 12 6.60 -0.56 3.81
C ALA A 12 6.93 -1.99 3.35
N ILE A 13 7.55 -2.16 2.18
CA ILE A 13 8.04 -3.47 1.72
C ILE A 13 9.12 -3.99 2.66
N ALA A 14 10.11 -3.17 3.04
CA ALA A 14 11.16 -3.59 3.97
C ALA A 14 10.61 -3.96 5.36
N ASP A 15 9.66 -3.16 5.88
CA ASP A 15 9.01 -3.43 7.17
C ASP A 15 8.16 -4.72 7.10
N ALA A 16 7.54 -5.02 5.96
CA ALA A 16 6.83 -6.28 5.74
C ALA A 16 7.79 -7.48 5.72
N GLU A 17 8.95 -7.36 5.06
CA GLU A 17 9.99 -8.39 5.06
C GLU A 17 10.55 -8.64 6.48
N GLU A 18 10.76 -7.58 7.26
CA GLU A 18 11.18 -7.68 8.67
C GLU A 18 10.13 -8.41 9.51
N GLN A 19 8.84 -8.03 9.38
CA GLN A 19 7.74 -8.69 10.08
C GLN A 19 7.55 -10.15 9.66
N ALA A 20 7.80 -10.48 8.39
CA ALA A 20 7.76 -11.85 7.90
C ALA A 20 8.99 -12.69 8.35
N GLY A 21 10.08 -12.03 8.75
CA GLY A 21 11.35 -12.68 9.05
C GLY A 21 12.04 -13.28 7.82
N GLN A 22 11.63 -12.87 6.61
CA GLN A 22 12.14 -13.36 5.34
C GLN A 22 11.93 -12.35 4.23
N LYS A 23 12.69 -12.49 3.14
CA LYS A 23 12.47 -11.71 1.92
C LYS A 23 11.15 -12.12 1.27
N LEU A 24 10.37 -11.15 0.80
CA LEU A 24 9.09 -11.39 0.14
C LEU A 24 9.23 -11.13 -1.36
N THR A 25 8.60 -11.97 -2.18
CA THR A 25 8.54 -11.74 -3.62
C THR A 25 7.22 -11.05 -3.95
N ILE A 26 7.28 -9.88 -4.59
CA ILE A 26 6.07 -9.22 -5.07
C ILE A 26 5.50 -10.02 -6.24
N LYS A 27 4.26 -10.48 -6.08
CA LYS A 27 3.50 -11.19 -7.11
C LYS A 27 2.84 -10.19 -8.04
N GLU A 28 2.04 -9.29 -7.47
CA GLU A 28 1.23 -8.31 -8.19
C GLU A 28 1.01 -7.05 -7.35
N TRP A 29 0.77 -5.93 -8.00
CA TRP A 29 0.60 -4.64 -7.36
C TRP A 29 -0.33 -3.74 -8.16
N SER A 30 -0.90 -2.77 -7.46
CA SER A 30 -1.89 -1.85 -7.98
C SER A 30 -1.77 -0.53 -7.21
N PHE A 31 -1.63 0.57 -7.92
CA PHE A 31 -1.59 1.93 -7.35
C PHE A 31 -2.63 2.77 -8.08
N ALA A 32 -3.63 3.24 -7.33
CA ALA A 32 -4.72 4.04 -7.85
C ALA A 32 -4.85 5.32 -7.03
N TRP A 33 -5.13 6.44 -7.69
CA TRP A 33 -5.17 7.75 -7.03
C TRP A 33 -6.38 8.57 -7.47
N CYS A 34 -6.74 9.55 -6.67
CA CYS A 34 -7.90 10.39 -6.86
C CYS A 34 -7.43 11.85 -6.95
N TYR A 35 -7.78 12.55 -8.04
CA TYR A 35 -7.66 14.01 -8.07
C TYR A 35 -8.88 14.71 -7.45
N ASN A 36 -9.96 13.96 -7.23
CA ASN A 36 -11.19 14.37 -6.56
C ASN A 36 -11.94 13.13 -6.05
N PHE A 37 -12.77 13.28 -5.00
CA PHE A 37 -13.53 12.23 -4.30
C PHE A 37 -14.43 11.35 -5.20
N SER A 38 -14.63 11.67 -6.49
CA SER A 38 -15.51 10.93 -7.40
C SER A 38 -14.83 10.25 -8.58
N TYR A 39 -13.52 10.47 -8.81
CA TYR A 39 -12.82 10.01 -10.02
C TYR A 39 -11.49 9.32 -9.71
N CYS A 40 -11.56 8.18 -9.04
CA CYS A 40 -10.39 7.37 -8.68
C CYS A 40 -10.04 6.27 -9.70
N LYS A 41 -11.02 5.81 -10.50
CA LYS A 41 -10.87 4.62 -11.34
C LYS A 41 -10.04 4.82 -12.61
N ASP A 42 -9.92 6.04 -13.10
CA ASP A 42 -9.21 6.33 -14.36
C ASP A 42 -7.69 6.49 -14.15
N ASN A 43 -7.27 6.65 -12.91
CA ASN A 43 -5.92 6.99 -12.49
C ASN A 43 -5.30 5.78 -11.80
N HIS A 44 -4.82 4.84 -12.61
CA HIS A 44 -4.52 3.51 -12.12
C HIS A 44 -3.35 2.90 -12.88
N VAL A 45 -2.33 2.48 -12.14
CA VAL A 45 -1.23 1.67 -12.69
C VAL A 45 -1.10 0.39 -11.87
N TYR A 46 -0.89 -0.72 -12.57
CA TYR A 46 -0.77 -2.04 -11.96
C TYR A 46 0.20 -2.90 -12.76
N GLY A 47 0.65 -3.99 -12.15
CA GLY A 47 1.57 -4.92 -12.77
C GLY A 47 1.91 -6.12 -11.91
N THR A 48 2.85 -6.92 -12.40
CA THR A 48 3.42 -8.07 -11.71
C THR A 48 4.90 -7.84 -11.43
N GLY A 49 5.45 -8.46 -10.39
CA GLY A 49 6.84 -8.24 -10.00
C GLY A 49 7.06 -6.88 -9.36
N LEU A 50 8.28 -6.34 -9.44
CA LEU A 50 8.62 -5.06 -8.80
C LEU A 50 7.77 -3.90 -9.37
N PRO A 51 7.27 -2.98 -8.51
CA PRO A 51 6.54 -1.81 -8.98
C PRO A 51 7.38 -0.89 -9.87
N ASP A 52 6.79 -0.48 -11.00
CA ASP A 52 7.39 0.51 -11.89
C ASP A 52 6.89 1.91 -11.52
N PHE A 53 7.64 2.55 -10.63
CA PHE A 53 7.31 3.89 -10.14
C PHE A 53 7.41 4.98 -11.20
N ASN A 54 8.06 4.73 -12.36
CA ASN A 54 8.12 5.73 -13.44
C ASN A 54 6.77 5.96 -14.12
N ARG A 55 5.80 5.08 -13.87
CA ARG A 55 4.42 5.20 -14.37
C ARG A 55 3.55 6.11 -13.49
N LEU A 56 4.06 6.54 -12.34
CA LEU A 56 3.35 7.46 -11.45
C LEU A 56 3.59 8.92 -11.89
N PRO A 57 2.54 9.75 -11.94
CA PRO A 57 2.73 11.17 -12.21
C PRO A 57 3.40 11.88 -11.01
N ASN A 58 4.19 12.93 -11.28
CA ASN A 58 5.01 13.58 -10.25
C ASN A 58 4.19 14.23 -9.12
N ASP A 59 2.96 14.66 -9.43
CA ASP A 59 2.06 15.36 -8.52
C ASP A 59 1.40 14.44 -7.49
N VAL A 60 1.40 13.12 -7.71
CA VAL A 60 0.90 12.13 -6.72
C VAL A 60 2.02 11.53 -5.88
N ILE A 61 3.26 11.60 -6.36
CA ILE A 61 4.43 11.12 -5.62
C ILE A 61 4.64 11.94 -4.35
N TYR A 62 4.47 13.25 -4.43
CA TYR A 62 4.62 14.17 -3.32
C TYR A 62 3.27 14.73 -2.91
N TYR A 63 2.79 14.34 -1.73
CA TYR A 63 1.48 14.73 -1.22
C TYR A 63 1.54 15.07 0.26
N ASP A 64 0.59 15.88 0.75
CA ASP A 64 0.45 16.14 2.17
C ASP A 64 -0.55 15.16 2.77
N SER A 65 -0.01 14.11 3.39
CA SER A 65 -0.75 13.05 4.10
C SER A 65 -1.47 13.52 5.37
N GLY A 66 -1.85 14.79 5.46
CA GLY A 66 -2.55 15.40 6.59
C GLY A 66 -3.50 16.53 6.19
N TYR A 67 -3.76 16.72 4.89
CA TYR A 67 -4.64 17.77 4.39
C TYR A 67 -6.14 17.38 4.38
N GLY A 68 -6.47 16.17 4.83
CA GLY A 68 -7.86 15.70 4.94
C GLY A 68 -8.51 15.33 3.60
N VAL A 69 -7.72 15.10 2.55
CA VAL A 69 -8.17 14.55 1.26
C VAL A 69 -7.34 13.32 0.93
N ASN A 70 -8.03 12.22 0.57
CA ASN A 70 -7.36 10.98 0.21
C ASN A 70 -6.82 11.12 -1.21
N PHE A 71 -5.50 11.12 -1.34
CA PHE A 71 -4.84 11.19 -2.65
C PHE A 71 -4.79 9.81 -3.28
N TRP A 72 -4.72 8.75 -2.47
CA TRP A 72 -4.68 7.37 -2.94
C TRP A 72 -6.02 6.69 -2.73
N ASP A 73 -6.45 5.93 -3.73
CA ASP A 73 -7.63 5.07 -3.63
C ASP A 73 -7.29 3.89 -2.71
N LEU A 74 -7.89 3.89 -1.52
CA LEU A 74 -7.62 2.90 -0.47
C LEU A 74 -8.03 1.48 -0.87
N GLU A 75 -9.05 1.33 -1.71
CA GLU A 75 -9.57 0.02 -2.11
C GLU A 75 -8.71 -0.60 -3.22
N HIS A 76 -8.12 0.24 -4.07
CA HIS A 76 -7.39 -0.20 -5.27
C HIS A 76 -5.87 -0.01 -5.16
N THR A 77 -5.35 0.46 -4.02
CA THR A 77 -3.91 0.61 -3.78
C THR A 77 -3.39 -0.50 -2.87
N PHE A 78 -2.67 -1.46 -3.47
CA PHE A 78 -2.15 -2.65 -2.78
C PHE A 78 -0.89 -3.24 -3.43
N ILE A 79 -0.17 -4.05 -2.66
CA ILE A 79 0.93 -4.92 -3.12
C ILE A 79 0.71 -6.31 -2.53
N VAL A 80 0.60 -7.32 -3.38
CA VAL A 80 0.40 -8.73 -2.98
C VAL A 80 1.71 -9.48 -3.16
N PHE A 81 2.10 -10.23 -2.12
CA PHE A 81 3.28 -11.08 -2.13
C PHE A 81 2.92 -12.53 -2.54
N ASP A 82 3.93 -13.30 -2.91
CA ASP A 82 3.79 -14.70 -3.36
C ASP A 82 3.29 -15.66 -2.28
N ASP A 83 3.55 -15.35 -1.01
CA ASP A 83 3.06 -16.09 0.15
C ASP A 83 1.59 -15.78 0.52
N GLY A 84 0.94 -14.88 -0.22
CA GLY A 84 -0.46 -14.47 -0.02
C GLY A 84 -0.67 -13.39 1.03
N THR A 85 0.40 -12.86 1.66
CA THR A 85 0.35 -11.63 2.45
C THR A 85 0.27 -10.41 1.52
N TRP A 86 -0.15 -9.25 2.05
CA TRP A 86 -0.27 -8.04 1.22
C TRP A 86 -0.11 -6.75 2.02
N LEU A 87 0.34 -5.70 1.33
CA LEU A 87 0.26 -4.32 1.80
C LEU A 87 -1.01 -3.68 1.23
N SER A 88 -1.76 -2.95 2.05
CA SER A 88 -2.89 -2.12 1.63
C SER A 88 -2.77 -0.70 2.16
N ARG A 89 -3.29 0.29 1.43
CA ARG A 89 -3.38 1.66 1.92
C ARG A 89 -4.47 1.80 2.98
N ARG A 90 -4.21 2.57 4.03
CA ARG A 90 -5.17 2.93 5.09
C ARG A 90 -5.17 4.43 5.30
N GLU A 91 -6.27 4.94 5.83
CA GLU A 91 -6.41 6.32 6.26
C GLU A 91 -7.21 6.39 7.57
N TYR A 92 -6.83 7.32 8.42
CA TYR A 92 -7.61 7.75 9.58
C TYR A 92 -7.19 9.15 10.00
N ASP A 93 -8.17 10.03 10.17
CA ASP A 93 -7.98 11.42 10.60
C ASP A 93 -7.05 12.20 9.66
N GLY A 94 -7.18 11.93 8.35
CA GLY A 94 -6.37 12.53 7.30
C GLY A 94 -4.95 11.98 7.19
N ALA A 95 -4.49 11.13 8.13
CA ALA A 95 -3.22 10.43 8.06
C ALA A 95 -3.35 9.16 7.22
N GLU A 96 -2.49 8.99 6.23
CA GLU A 96 -2.46 7.79 5.39
C GLU A 96 -1.21 6.94 5.69
N TRP A 97 -1.33 5.61 5.72
CA TRP A 97 -0.21 4.68 5.91
C TRP A 97 -0.40 3.34 5.19
N TRP A 98 0.69 2.58 5.04
CA TRP A 98 0.67 1.20 4.54
C TRP A 98 0.43 0.23 5.69
N GLU A 99 -0.53 -0.67 5.53
CA GLU A 99 -0.80 -1.74 6.48
C GLU A 99 -0.35 -3.08 5.90
N TYR A 100 0.47 -3.81 6.66
CA TYR A 100 0.83 -5.19 6.34
C TYR A 100 -0.23 -6.15 6.86
N ASN A 101 -0.74 -6.96 5.95
CA ASN A 101 -1.82 -7.90 6.20
C ASN A 101 -1.37 -9.32 5.92
N LYS A 102 -1.93 -10.24 6.68
CA LYS A 102 -1.75 -11.68 6.50
C LYS A 102 -3.12 -12.36 6.37
N PRO A 103 -3.22 -13.47 5.62
CA PRO A 103 -4.43 -14.27 5.62
C PRO A 103 -4.78 -14.69 7.06
N PRO A 104 -6.06 -14.62 7.46
CA PRO A 104 -6.46 -15.08 8.78
C PRO A 104 -6.18 -16.58 8.91
N SER A 105 -5.65 -16.98 10.06
CA SER A 105 -5.47 -18.38 10.41
C SER A 105 -6.41 -18.78 11.54
N VAL A 106 -6.75 -20.06 11.63
CA VAL A 106 -7.58 -20.59 12.74
C VAL A 106 -6.92 -20.31 14.11
N ALA A 107 -5.60 -20.22 14.18
CA ALA A 107 -4.87 -19.89 15.40
C ALA A 107 -5.16 -18.46 15.90
N ASP A 108 -5.36 -17.50 14.97
CA ASP A 108 -5.69 -16.11 15.33
C ASP A 108 -7.04 -16.04 16.08
N PHE A 109 -7.99 -16.93 15.77
CA PHE A 109 -9.29 -17.01 16.47
C PHE A 109 -9.22 -17.74 17.81
N LYS A 110 -8.24 -18.62 18.01
CA LYS A 110 -8.08 -19.37 19.26
C LYS A 110 -7.36 -18.59 20.35
N GLY A 111 -6.86 -17.39 20.05
CA GLY A 111 -6.08 -16.59 20.98
C GLY A 111 -4.71 -17.20 21.32
N GLU A 112 -4.30 -18.23 20.59
CA GLU A 112 -2.96 -18.82 20.66
C GLU A 112 -2.02 -17.86 19.93
N LYS A 113 -1.60 -16.79 20.63
CA LYS A 113 -0.60 -15.87 20.10
C LYS A 113 0.68 -16.66 19.80
N LYS A 114 1.19 -16.48 18.58
CA LYS A 114 2.56 -16.87 18.20
C LYS A 114 3.58 -16.15 19.08
#